data_AF-A0A242PEJ0-F1
#
_entry.id   AF-A0A242PEJ0-F1
#
_cell.length_a   1.000
_cell.length_b   1.000
_cell.length_c   1.000
_cell.angle_alpha   90.00
_cell.angle_beta   90.00
_cell.angle_gamma   90.00
#
_symmetry.space_group_name_H-M   'P 1'
#
loop_
_entity.id
_entity.type
_entity.pdbx_description
1 polymer ?
#
loop_
_entity_poly.entity_id
_entity_poly.type
_entity_poly.pdbx_seq_one_letter_code
_entity_poly.pdbx_strand_id
1 'polypeptide(L)'
;MSDIIVGSNYWWDIDGDGNDKSPIVTGNLKVTWQDYEGNDITNLVKNKVDSLLDGCLAPYKLTVSATQGSISTTYGIPNTRTFPATEHSYYIYPKVMSTAKFCYAKPNVVYENDINDQWKKGKGFIFYNPNNAQNNFPTTGSNNLFFDLKIAGLSAKELIKINGESVSQISGSGVSLALSDHQGFLRVTLKGPSASTNGGQFKPSTFRLYADYNKTNVFYTFTLQRWYISFLEPSGSYTNSINLCNKLTGGYRVPKIIELTNSNRDYDKNNIYIGWNNGIPGVKEQYRRMISYKNDSGTWMGGLFAEWGSVTNSHNDYENSEWPDYRDPYFDASIYWSSDIFYKSRYPGDKDTLYVVDSRWGVVGTRAEDERLYLTACITP
;
A
#
# COMPACT_ATOMS: atom_id res chain seq x y z
N MET A 1 -41.42 3.02 10.51
CA MET A 1 -41.46 4.05 11.56
C MET A 1 -42.70 3.87 12.43
N SER A 2 -43.88 3.78 11.81
CA SER A 2 -45.13 3.37 12.48
C SER A 2 -44.94 2.16 13.41
N ASP A 3 -44.39 1.06 12.91
CA ASP A 3 -44.22 -0.17 13.71
C ASP A 3 -43.38 0.02 14.99
N ILE A 4 -42.35 0.87 14.93
CA ILE A 4 -41.46 1.14 16.07
C ILE A 4 -42.19 2.01 17.11
N ILE A 5 -42.86 3.07 16.66
CA ILE A 5 -43.50 4.03 17.55
C ILE A 5 -44.76 3.41 18.16
N VAL A 6 -45.65 2.85 17.34
CA VAL A 6 -46.88 2.20 17.78
C VAL A 6 -46.57 1.02 18.68
N GLY A 7 -45.60 0.17 18.30
CA GLY A 7 -45.23 -1.02 19.06
C GLY A 7 -44.49 -0.78 20.39
N SER A 8 -44.06 0.46 20.67
CA SER A 8 -43.30 0.80 21.88
C SER A 8 -44.15 1.22 23.08
N ASN A 9 -45.45 1.51 22.89
CA ASN A 9 -46.39 2.00 23.90
C ASN A 9 -45.97 3.28 24.66
N TYR A 10 -44.91 3.98 24.27
CA TYR A 10 -44.45 5.23 24.91
C TYR A 10 -45.39 6.43 24.71
N TRP A 11 -46.44 6.28 23.92
CA TRP A 11 -47.44 7.29 23.59
C TRP A 11 -48.73 7.14 24.40
N TRP A 12 -48.80 6.18 25.32
CA TRP A 12 -49.97 6.01 26.20
C TRP A 12 -49.94 7.01 27.33
N ASP A 13 -51.09 7.60 27.62
CA ASP A 13 -51.21 8.46 28.78
C ASP A 13 -52.63 8.44 29.40
N ILE A 14 -52.87 9.34 30.33
CA ILE A 14 -54.08 9.42 31.15
C ILE A 14 -55.28 10.06 30.46
N ASP A 15 -55.09 10.67 29.28
CA ASP A 15 -56.16 11.34 28.53
C ASP A 15 -56.98 10.38 27.66
N GLY A 16 -56.52 9.13 27.54
CA GLY A 16 -57.21 8.06 26.82
C GLY A 16 -56.54 7.65 25.52
N ASP A 17 -55.37 8.20 25.17
CA ASP A 17 -54.50 7.64 24.14
C ASP A 17 -53.93 6.29 24.62
N GLY A 18 -54.22 5.20 23.91
CA GLY A 18 -53.85 3.84 24.30
C GLY A 18 -54.20 2.75 23.29
N ASN A 19 -54.23 1.48 23.73
CA ASN A 19 -54.37 0.27 22.91
C ASN A 19 -55.43 0.31 21.78
N ASP A 20 -56.58 0.95 21.99
CA ASP A 20 -57.69 1.06 21.01
C ASP A 20 -57.58 2.29 20.09
N LYS A 21 -56.63 3.19 20.35
CA LYS A 21 -56.44 4.48 19.66
C LYS A 21 -54.97 4.74 19.37
N SER A 22 -54.41 3.94 18.47
CA SER A 22 -53.01 4.10 18.03
C SER A 22 -52.77 5.43 17.31
N PRO A 23 -51.61 6.07 17.52
CA PRO A 23 -51.27 7.30 16.84
C PRO A 23 -51.08 7.08 15.35
N ILE A 24 -51.43 8.08 14.55
CA ILE A 24 -51.12 8.11 13.12
C ILE A 24 -49.70 8.64 12.97
N VAL A 25 -48.80 7.77 12.51
CA VAL A 25 -47.39 8.09 12.31
C VAL A 25 -47.09 8.12 10.81
N THR A 26 -46.58 9.25 10.34
CA THR A 26 -46.06 9.40 8.96
C THR A 26 -44.53 9.46 8.95
N GLY A 27 -43.93 9.24 7.79
CA GLY A 27 -42.47 9.21 7.61
C GLY A 27 -41.89 7.80 7.62
N ASN A 28 -40.69 7.67 7.06
CA ASN A 28 -40.00 6.40 6.86
C ASN A 28 -38.65 6.40 7.59
N LEU A 29 -38.32 5.26 8.18
CA LEU A 29 -36.99 5.01 8.72
C LEU A 29 -36.22 4.17 7.71
N LYS A 30 -35.02 4.60 7.35
CA LYS A 30 -34.08 3.86 6.50
C LYS A 30 -32.78 3.64 7.25
N VAL A 31 -32.34 2.40 7.26
CA VAL A 31 -31.04 1.97 7.78
C VAL A 31 -30.17 1.56 6.61
N THR A 32 -28.96 2.10 6.52
CA THR A 32 -27.98 1.75 5.49
C THR A 32 -26.67 1.36 6.17
N TRP A 33 -26.09 0.24 5.75
CA TRP A 33 -24.78 -0.22 6.18
C TRP A 33 -23.79 -0.08 5.04
N GLN A 34 -22.63 0.49 5.32
CA GLN A 34 -21.51 0.55 4.39
C GLN A 34 -20.25 -0.03 5.04
N ASP A 35 -19.39 -0.66 4.24
CA ASP A 35 -18.02 -0.95 4.66
C ASP A 35 -17.12 0.30 4.56
N TYR A 36 -15.84 0.18 4.94
CA TYR A 36 -14.90 1.29 4.86
C TYR A 36 -14.59 1.78 3.44
N GLU A 37 -14.92 0.99 2.41
CA GLU A 37 -14.79 1.36 1.00
C GLU A 37 -16.06 2.05 0.47
N GLY A 38 -17.10 2.16 1.31
CA GLY A 38 -18.38 2.77 0.96
C GLY A 38 -19.35 1.82 0.26
N ASN A 39 -19.02 0.52 0.14
CA ASN A 39 -19.92 -0.46 -0.48
C ASN A 39 -21.16 -0.65 0.39
N ASP A 40 -22.36 -0.59 -0.20
CA ASP A 40 -23.60 -0.88 0.53
C ASP A 40 -23.72 -2.38 0.82
N ILE A 41 -23.70 -2.72 2.11
CA ILE A 41 -23.82 -4.09 2.62
C ILE A 41 -25.13 -4.31 3.37
N THR A 42 -26.11 -3.41 3.27
CA THR A 42 -27.36 -3.45 4.02
C THR A 42 -28.08 -4.78 3.85
N ASN A 43 -28.17 -5.27 2.61
CA ASN A 43 -28.79 -6.56 2.30
C ASN A 43 -27.98 -7.74 2.85
N LEU A 44 -26.65 -7.64 2.87
CA LEU A 44 -25.78 -8.68 3.42
C LEU A 44 -26.01 -8.83 4.93
N VAL A 45 -26.02 -7.70 5.66
CA VAL A 45 -26.27 -7.70 7.12
C VAL A 45 -27.69 -8.18 7.42
N LYS A 46 -28.69 -7.72 6.64
CA LYS A 46 -30.09 -8.12 6.80
C LYS A 46 -30.30 -9.63 6.59
N ASN A 47 -29.66 -10.21 5.58
CA ASN A 47 -29.85 -11.63 5.24
C ASN A 47 -28.96 -12.58 6.05
N LYS A 48 -27.94 -12.06 6.75
CA LYS A 48 -26.98 -12.85 7.53
C LYS A 48 -26.78 -12.27 8.93
N VAL A 49 -27.88 -12.15 9.67
CA VAL A 49 -27.94 -11.48 10.98
C VAL A 49 -26.92 -12.04 12.00
N ASP A 50 -26.61 -13.34 11.92
CA ASP A 50 -25.67 -14.02 12.83
C ASP A 50 -24.25 -14.18 12.27
N SER A 51 -23.95 -13.60 11.09
CA SER A 51 -22.62 -13.70 10.50
C SER A 51 -21.65 -12.67 11.09
N LEU A 52 -20.43 -13.10 11.38
CA LEU A 52 -19.36 -12.20 11.79
C LEU A 52 -18.96 -11.28 10.64
N LEU A 53 -19.00 -9.98 10.90
CA LEU A 53 -18.46 -8.98 9.99
C LEU A 53 -16.93 -9.07 9.97
N ASP A 54 -16.34 -9.06 8.77
CA ASP A 54 -14.88 -9.08 8.65
C ASP A 54 -14.30 -7.76 9.16
N GLY A 55 -13.46 -7.83 10.21
CA GLY A 55 -12.79 -6.65 10.75
C GLY A 55 -11.92 -5.92 9.72
N CYS A 56 -11.47 -6.60 8.66
CA CYS A 56 -10.69 -5.97 7.60
C CYS A 56 -11.49 -5.00 6.71
N LEU A 57 -12.82 -5.06 6.78
CA LEU A 57 -13.72 -4.13 6.09
C LEU A 57 -14.25 -3.03 7.03
N ALA A 58 -13.77 -2.99 8.28
CA ALA A 58 -14.11 -1.96 9.26
C ALA A 58 -13.31 -0.65 9.03
N PRO A 59 -13.79 0.51 9.52
CA PRO A 59 -15.07 0.69 10.19
C PRO A 59 -16.25 0.48 9.26
N TYR A 60 -17.30 -0.17 9.77
CA TYR A 60 -18.59 -0.18 9.12
C TYR A 60 -19.34 1.08 9.50
N LYS A 61 -19.94 1.76 8.51
CA LYS A 61 -20.77 2.93 8.71
C LYS A 61 -22.25 2.52 8.71
N LEU A 62 -22.89 2.64 9.86
CA LEU A 62 -24.33 2.45 10.04
C LEU A 62 -25.01 3.82 10.00
N THR A 63 -25.74 4.10 8.93
CA THR A 63 -26.52 5.33 8.78
C THR A 63 -27.98 5.05 9.09
N VAL A 64 -28.52 5.71 10.10
CA VAL A 64 -29.95 5.69 10.43
C VAL A 64 -30.54 7.02 10.02
N SER A 65 -31.54 6.99 9.15
CA SER A 65 -32.19 8.19 8.60
C SER A 65 -33.70 8.10 8.74
N ALA A 66 -34.33 9.24 9.02
CA ALA A 66 -35.77 9.41 9.04
C ALA A 66 -36.15 10.49 8.03
N THR A 67 -37.19 10.25 7.23
CA THR A 67 -37.78 11.31 6.42
C THR A 67 -38.56 12.29 7.31
N GLN A 68 -38.93 13.44 6.76
CA GLN A 68 -39.93 14.29 7.41
C GLN A 68 -41.21 13.49 7.66
N GLY A 69 -41.86 13.75 8.79
CA GLY A 69 -43.07 13.07 9.20
C GLY A 69 -43.83 13.80 10.31
N SER A 70 -44.87 13.15 10.79
CA SER A 70 -45.76 13.64 11.85
C SER A 70 -46.23 12.51 12.73
N ILE A 71 -46.53 12.84 13.99
CA ILE A 71 -47.22 11.97 14.94
C ILE A 71 -48.50 12.69 15.31
N SER A 72 -49.63 12.02 15.13
CA SER A 72 -50.96 12.54 15.48
C SER A 72 -51.64 11.58 16.45
N THR A 73 -52.06 12.07 17.61
CA THR A 73 -52.81 11.29 18.62
C THR A 73 -54.27 11.73 18.68
N THR A 74 -55.11 11.02 19.44
CA THR A 74 -56.56 11.30 19.46
C THR A 74 -56.87 12.47 20.39
N TYR A 75 -56.22 12.53 21.56
CA TYR A 75 -56.58 13.46 22.63
C TYR A 75 -55.50 14.48 23.00
N GLY A 76 -54.25 14.27 22.56
CA GLY A 76 -53.13 15.17 22.85
C GLY A 76 -53.39 16.63 22.46
N ILE A 77 -52.76 17.58 23.17
CA ILE A 77 -52.87 19.02 22.89
C ILE A 77 -51.47 19.65 22.82
N PRO A 78 -50.99 20.10 21.64
CA PRO A 78 -51.59 19.89 20.32
C PRO A 78 -51.60 18.41 19.93
N ASN A 79 -52.63 17.98 19.19
CA ASN A 79 -52.82 16.57 18.83
C ASN A 79 -51.87 16.08 17.73
N THR A 80 -51.19 17.00 17.03
CA THR A 80 -50.25 16.69 15.97
C THR A 80 -48.95 17.44 16.16
N ARG A 81 -47.83 16.74 16.01
CA ARG A 81 -46.51 17.35 15.89
C ARG A 81 -45.75 16.81 14.69
N THR A 82 -45.05 17.69 13.99
CA THR A 82 -44.19 17.34 12.87
C THR A 82 -42.73 17.27 13.30
N PHE A 83 -41.96 16.40 12.67
CA PHE A 83 -40.51 16.34 12.84
C PHE A 83 -39.81 16.43 11.49
N PRO A 84 -38.65 17.12 11.41
CA PRO A 84 -37.90 17.25 10.17
C PRO A 84 -37.21 15.94 9.79
N ALA A 85 -36.78 15.85 8.53
CA ALA A 85 -35.87 14.79 8.13
C ALA A 85 -34.54 14.89 8.88
N THR A 86 -33.99 13.77 9.30
CA THR A 86 -32.72 13.72 10.05
C THR A 86 -31.96 12.43 9.74
N GLU A 87 -30.63 12.48 9.83
CA GLU A 87 -29.78 11.31 9.71
C GLU A 87 -28.63 11.36 10.71
N HIS A 88 -28.17 10.18 11.13
CA HIS A 88 -26.99 10.03 11.96
C HIS A 88 -26.20 8.79 11.54
N SER A 89 -24.88 8.87 11.66
CA SER A 89 -23.96 7.78 11.29
C SER A 89 -23.17 7.28 12.50
N TYR A 90 -23.20 5.98 12.72
CA TYR A 90 -22.39 5.28 13.71
C TYR A 90 -21.27 4.51 13.01
N TYR A 91 -20.10 4.43 13.64
CA TYR A 91 -18.96 3.66 13.14
C TYR A 91 -18.71 2.45 14.03
N ILE A 92 -18.68 1.26 13.42
CA ILE A 92 -18.63 -0.01 14.12
C ILE A 92 -17.35 -0.76 13.75
N TYR A 93 -16.60 -1.14 14.78
CA TYR A 93 -15.39 -1.95 14.67
C TYR A 93 -15.67 -3.33 15.29
N PRO A 94 -15.85 -4.38 14.48
CA PRO A 94 -16.09 -5.71 15.01
C PRO A 94 -14.90 -6.19 15.84
N LYS A 95 -15.19 -6.94 16.89
CA LYS A 95 -14.15 -7.69 17.60
C LYS A 95 -13.57 -8.74 16.64
N VAL A 96 -12.25 -8.81 16.58
CA VAL A 96 -11.51 -9.85 15.86
C VAL A 96 -11.09 -10.95 16.83
N MET A 97 -10.93 -12.18 16.31
CA MET A 97 -10.57 -13.35 17.15
C MET A 97 -9.16 -13.23 17.77
N SER A 98 -8.23 -12.56 17.07
CA SER A 98 -6.93 -12.16 17.59
C SER A 98 -6.96 -10.70 18.03
N THR A 99 -6.04 -10.26 18.89
CA THR A 99 -5.94 -8.85 19.31
C THR A 99 -5.81 -7.89 18.11
N ALA A 100 -5.05 -8.32 17.09
CA ALA A 100 -4.95 -7.62 15.83
C ALA A 100 -4.88 -8.64 14.66
N LYS A 101 -5.44 -8.27 13.51
CA LYS A 101 -5.43 -9.09 12.28
C LYS A 101 -4.89 -8.26 11.12
N PHE A 102 -3.86 -8.78 10.45
CA PHE A 102 -3.37 -8.21 9.19
C PHE A 102 -4.44 -8.33 8.10
N CYS A 103 -4.64 -7.26 7.33
CA CYS A 103 -5.55 -7.23 6.19
C CYS A 103 -4.80 -7.05 4.87
N TYR A 104 -4.00 -5.99 4.77
CA TYR A 104 -3.12 -5.75 3.63
C TYR A 104 -2.02 -4.73 3.97
N ALA A 105 -0.95 -4.74 3.18
CA ALA A 105 0.10 -3.73 3.17
C ALA A 105 0.07 -2.98 1.84
N LYS A 106 -0.17 -1.67 1.92
CA LYS A 106 -0.37 -0.80 0.77
C LYS A 106 0.87 0.06 0.51
N PRO A 107 1.73 -0.28 -0.47
CA PRO A 107 2.71 0.65 -1.02
C PRO A 107 2.03 1.61 -2.01
N ASN A 108 2.79 2.20 -2.94
CA ASN A 108 2.22 2.92 -4.06
C ASN A 108 1.47 1.95 -5.00
N VAL A 109 0.23 2.31 -5.35
CA VAL A 109 -0.71 1.53 -6.16
C VAL A 109 -1.15 2.26 -7.44
N VAL A 110 -0.42 3.31 -7.86
CA VAL A 110 -0.76 4.10 -9.07
C VAL A 110 -0.67 3.23 -10.33
N TYR A 111 0.37 2.40 -10.45
CA TYR A 111 0.64 1.58 -11.65
C TYR A 111 0.53 0.08 -11.34
N GLU A 112 -0.68 -0.48 -11.52
CA GLU A 112 -1.02 -1.88 -11.24
C GLU A 112 -1.75 -2.56 -12.41
N ASN A 113 -1.14 -2.55 -13.60
CA ASN A 113 -1.71 -3.17 -14.79
C ASN A 113 -1.61 -4.70 -14.78
N ASP A 114 -0.58 -5.25 -14.14
CA ASP A 114 -0.38 -6.68 -13.94
C ASP A 114 -0.06 -6.94 -12.46
N ILE A 115 -0.81 -7.83 -11.83
CA ILE A 115 -0.68 -8.20 -10.42
C ILE A 115 -0.74 -9.73 -10.29
N ASN A 116 0.00 -10.30 -9.33
CA ASN A 116 -0.16 -11.71 -8.98
C ASN A 116 -1.28 -11.93 -7.95
N ASP A 117 -1.48 -13.18 -7.56
CA ASP A 117 -2.43 -13.65 -6.55
C ASP A 117 -2.15 -13.16 -5.12
N GLN A 118 -0.92 -12.70 -4.85
CA GLN A 118 -0.54 -12.13 -3.57
C GLN A 118 -0.87 -10.64 -3.45
N TRP A 119 -1.28 -10.00 -4.55
CA TRP A 119 -1.66 -8.59 -4.62
C TRP A 119 -3.15 -8.41 -4.91
N LYS A 120 -3.69 -7.28 -4.45
CA LYS A 120 -5.03 -6.81 -4.82
C LYS A 120 -4.96 -5.37 -5.27
N LYS A 121 -5.52 -5.11 -6.46
CA LYS A 121 -5.56 -3.78 -7.06
C LYS A 121 -6.12 -2.73 -6.10
N GLY A 122 -5.42 -1.62 -5.93
CA GLY A 122 -5.74 -0.52 -5.03
C GLY A 122 -5.43 -0.77 -3.54
N LYS A 123 -5.05 -1.99 -3.15
CA LYS A 123 -4.76 -2.40 -1.77
C LYS A 123 -3.31 -2.83 -1.54
N GLY A 124 -2.64 -3.35 -2.56
CA GLY A 124 -1.28 -3.87 -2.44
C GLY A 124 -1.26 -5.32 -1.99
N PHE A 125 -0.31 -5.66 -1.11
CA PHE A 125 -0.02 -7.02 -0.68
C PHE A 125 -1.07 -7.55 0.30
N ILE A 126 -1.65 -8.73 0.00
CA ILE A 126 -2.71 -9.36 0.81
C ILE A 126 -2.30 -10.72 1.41
N PHE A 127 -1.19 -11.31 0.97
CA PHE A 127 -0.78 -12.66 1.36
C PHE A 127 0.15 -12.64 2.58
N TYR A 128 -0.32 -12.88 3.80
CA TYR A 128 0.55 -12.85 4.99
C TYR A 128 0.95 -14.24 5.47
N ASN A 129 2.26 -14.47 5.64
CA ASN A 129 2.84 -15.67 6.23
C ASN A 129 3.59 -15.32 7.53
N PRO A 130 2.98 -15.50 8.72
CA PRO A 130 3.62 -15.18 10.00
C PRO A 130 4.84 -16.06 10.32
N ASN A 131 4.94 -17.24 9.69
CA ASN A 131 6.02 -18.21 9.95
C ASN A 131 7.25 -17.94 9.07
N ASN A 132 7.11 -17.17 7.99
CA ASN A 132 8.22 -16.84 7.11
C ASN A 132 8.19 -15.37 6.69
N ALA A 133 8.95 -14.55 7.41
CA ALA A 133 9.06 -13.11 7.18
C ALA A 133 9.64 -12.73 5.81
N GLN A 134 10.40 -13.62 5.15
CA GLN A 134 10.95 -13.38 3.81
C GLN A 134 9.89 -13.47 2.71
N ASN A 135 8.74 -14.09 3.00
CA ASN A 135 7.62 -14.21 2.07
C ASN A 135 6.58 -13.10 2.27
N ASN A 136 6.89 -12.08 3.08
CA ASN A 136 6.02 -10.95 3.34
C ASN A 136 6.61 -9.70 2.71
N PHE A 137 5.77 -8.90 2.06
CA PHE A 137 6.15 -7.54 1.67
C PHE A 137 6.56 -6.74 2.91
N PRO A 138 7.52 -5.80 2.80
CA PRO A 138 8.49 -5.67 1.71
C PRO A 138 9.70 -6.59 1.87
N THR A 139 10.31 -6.98 0.74
CA THR A 139 11.62 -7.68 0.71
C THR A 139 12.76 -6.79 0.21
N THR A 140 12.42 -5.65 -0.39
CA THR A 140 13.35 -4.60 -0.81
C THR A 140 13.02 -3.30 -0.11
N GLY A 141 13.95 -2.35 -0.03
CA GLY A 141 13.65 -1.05 0.57
C GLY A 141 14.63 0.04 0.17
N SER A 142 14.22 1.28 0.39
CA SER A 142 15.05 2.48 0.25
C SER A 142 14.62 3.50 1.30
N ASN A 143 15.50 4.45 1.60
CA ASN A 143 15.24 5.45 2.64
C ASN A 143 13.98 6.27 2.28
N ASN A 144 13.11 6.47 3.27
CA ASN A 144 11.84 7.20 3.17
C ASN A 144 10.76 6.58 2.29
N LEU A 145 10.95 5.37 1.74
CA LEU A 145 9.81 4.59 1.24
C LEU A 145 8.93 4.17 2.42
N PHE A 146 7.62 4.18 2.20
CA PHE A 146 6.66 3.79 3.22
C PHE A 146 5.55 2.90 2.68
N PHE A 147 4.88 2.18 3.57
CA PHE A 147 3.66 1.46 3.24
C PHE A 147 2.66 1.59 4.37
N ASP A 148 1.39 1.55 4.00
CA ASP A 148 0.27 1.71 4.93
C ASP A 148 -0.32 0.32 5.24
N LEU A 149 -0.28 -0.06 6.51
CA LEU A 149 -0.87 -1.30 6.99
C LEU A 149 -2.33 -1.08 7.36
N LYS A 150 -3.22 -1.86 6.75
CA LYS A 150 -4.59 -2.04 7.22
C LYS A 150 -4.62 -3.20 8.21
N ILE A 151 -4.95 -2.87 9.45
CA ILE A 151 -5.06 -3.83 10.56
C ILE A 151 -6.48 -3.74 11.13
N ALA A 152 -7.05 -4.88 11.48
CA ALA A 152 -8.31 -4.96 12.21
C ALA A 152 -8.04 -5.26 13.70
N GLY A 153 -8.90 -4.76 14.58
CA GLY A 153 -8.85 -5.00 16.03
C GLY A 153 -8.20 -3.90 16.87
N LEU A 154 -7.14 -3.28 16.35
CA LEU A 154 -6.48 -2.14 16.98
C LEU A 154 -6.33 -1.00 15.98
N SER A 155 -6.50 0.23 16.46
CA SER A 155 -6.21 1.43 15.68
C SER A 155 -4.70 1.62 15.48
N ALA A 156 -4.32 2.37 14.44
CA ALA A 156 -2.92 2.74 14.21
C ALA A 156 -2.29 3.42 15.44
N LYS A 157 -3.04 4.28 16.14
CA LYS A 157 -2.58 4.97 17.36
C LYS A 157 -2.27 4.00 18.50
N GLU A 158 -3.08 2.98 18.70
CA GLU A 158 -2.82 1.93 19.70
C GLU A 158 -1.58 1.11 19.33
N LEU A 159 -1.43 0.73 18.06
CA LEU A 159 -0.27 -0.01 17.57
C LEU A 159 1.03 0.80 17.72
N ILE A 160 1.02 2.11 17.45
CA ILE A 160 2.16 3.01 17.70
C ILE A 160 2.46 3.06 19.19
N LYS A 161 1.45 3.17 20.05
CA LYS A 161 1.65 3.19 21.52
C LYS A 161 2.26 1.88 22.03
N ILE A 162 1.95 0.74 21.40
CA ILE A 162 2.50 -0.58 21.75
C ILE A 162 3.95 -0.74 21.28
N ASN A 163 4.25 -0.35 20.04
CA ASN A 163 5.54 -0.61 19.40
C ASN A 163 6.56 0.51 19.60
N GLY A 164 6.09 1.73 19.90
CA GLY A 164 6.86 2.96 19.81
C GLY A 164 6.84 3.56 18.40
N GLU A 165 7.20 4.84 18.29
CA GLU A 165 7.29 5.55 17.01
C GLU A 165 8.52 5.11 16.20
N SER A 166 9.56 4.58 16.85
CA SER A 166 10.77 4.07 16.21
C SER A 166 10.95 2.60 16.58
N VAL A 167 11.02 1.73 15.57
CA VAL A 167 11.17 0.28 15.74
C VAL A 167 12.49 -0.18 15.15
N SER A 168 13.30 -0.83 15.98
CA SER A 168 14.54 -1.49 15.56
C SER A 168 14.28 -2.91 15.07
N GLN A 169 15.13 -3.36 14.16
CA GLN A 169 15.15 -4.73 13.66
C GLN A 169 15.48 -5.74 14.78
N ILE A 170 14.90 -6.93 14.69
CA ILE A 170 15.22 -8.05 15.61
C ILE A 170 16.47 -8.83 15.16
N SER A 171 16.85 -8.68 13.89
CA SER A 171 18.06 -9.24 13.30
C SER A 171 18.50 -8.35 12.14
N GLY A 172 19.79 -8.33 11.82
CA GLY A 172 20.34 -7.44 10.79
C GLY A 172 20.76 -6.08 11.34
N SER A 173 21.06 -5.13 10.46
CA SER A 173 21.54 -3.80 10.83
C SER A 173 21.40 -2.77 9.71
N GLY A 174 21.36 -1.50 10.09
CA GLY A 174 21.40 -0.36 9.17
C GLY A 174 20.05 0.30 8.94
N VAL A 175 18.94 -0.39 9.21
CA VAL A 175 17.59 0.10 8.94
C VAL A 175 16.75 0.08 10.21
N SER A 176 15.93 1.11 10.41
CA SER A 176 14.86 1.17 11.40
C SER A 176 13.53 1.55 10.73
N LEU A 177 12.43 1.44 11.46
CA LEU A 177 11.11 1.87 11.01
C LEU A 177 10.65 3.08 11.80
N ALA A 178 10.05 4.05 11.12
CA ALA A 178 9.27 5.11 11.74
C ALA A 178 7.78 4.84 11.54
N LEU A 179 7.03 4.73 12.64
CA LEU A 179 5.59 4.46 12.65
C LEU A 179 4.79 5.75 12.81
N SER A 180 3.72 5.90 12.03
CA SER A 180 2.79 7.04 12.13
C SER A 180 1.36 6.64 11.76
N ASP A 181 0.39 7.45 12.18
CA ASP A 181 -1.02 7.30 11.78
C ASP A 181 -1.26 8.07 10.49
N HIS A 182 -1.79 7.38 9.47
CA HIS A 182 -2.14 7.99 8.19
C HIS A 182 -3.57 7.58 7.84
N GLN A 183 -4.54 8.46 8.14
CA GLN A 183 -5.95 8.24 7.85
C GLN A 183 -6.50 6.90 8.38
N GLY A 184 -6.05 6.48 9.58
CA GLY A 184 -6.45 5.21 10.20
C GLY A 184 -5.65 3.99 9.74
N PHE A 185 -4.69 4.16 8.84
CA PHE A 185 -3.68 3.15 8.53
C PHE A 185 -2.44 3.36 9.39
N LEU A 186 -1.78 2.25 9.75
CA LEU A 186 -0.45 2.32 10.36
C LEU A 186 0.58 2.47 9.24
N ARG A 187 1.09 3.69 9.06
CA ARG A 187 2.17 3.96 8.11
C ARG A 187 3.50 3.51 8.68
N VAL A 188 4.20 2.66 7.93
CA VAL A 188 5.55 2.18 8.24
C VAL A 188 6.52 2.82 7.25
N THR A 189 7.35 3.75 7.71
CA THR A 189 8.38 4.40 6.89
C THR A 189 9.75 3.78 7.15
N LEU A 190 10.45 3.39 6.09
CA LEU A 190 11.80 2.84 6.19
C LEU A 190 12.82 3.95 6.39
N LYS A 191 13.71 3.79 7.36
CA LYS A 191 14.82 4.72 7.64
C LYS A 191 16.13 3.97 7.58
N GLY A 192 17.08 4.42 6.77
CA GLY A 192 18.33 3.71 6.57
C GLY A 192 19.35 4.47 5.73
N PRO A 193 20.39 3.79 5.24
CA PRO A 193 21.44 4.39 4.41
C PRO A 193 20.86 5.13 3.21
N SER A 194 21.43 6.28 2.90
CA SER A 194 20.94 7.18 1.85
C SER A 194 22.12 7.85 1.14
N ALA A 195 21.87 8.49 0.00
CA ALA A 195 22.91 9.27 -0.68
C ALA A 195 23.40 10.42 0.21
N SER A 196 22.46 11.04 0.92
CA SER A 196 22.71 12.11 1.90
C SER A 196 23.58 11.68 3.10
N THR A 197 23.56 10.41 3.50
CA THR A 197 24.46 9.87 4.54
C THR A 197 25.73 9.22 4.00
N ASN A 198 26.04 9.43 2.70
CA ASN A 198 27.13 8.76 1.98
C ASN A 198 27.06 7.23 2.07
N GLY A 199 25.85 6.69 1.97
CA GLY A 199 25.57 5.27 2.13
C GLY A 199 25.56 4.86 3.60
N GLY A 200 26.11 3.68 3.87
CA GLY A 200 26.08 3.02 5.16
C GLY A 200 25.96 1.51 5.01
N GLN A 201 26.30 0.78 6.07
CA GLN A 201 26.22 -0.67 6.09
C GLN A 201 24.75 -1.11 6.19
N PHE A 202 24.33 -2.01 5.30
CA PHE A 202 23.05 -2.70 5.37
C PHE A 202 23.31 -4.20 5.49
N LYS A 203 22.60 -4.84 6.42
CA LYS A 203 22.49 -6.29 6.49
C LYS A 203 21.02 -6.66 6.42
N PRO A 204 20.63 -7.75 5.71
CA PRO A 204 19.25 -8.20 5.66
C PRO A 204 18.60 -8.18 7.04
N SER A 205 17.50 -7.44 7.16
CA SER A 205 16.93 -7.02 8.45
C SER A 205 15.49 -7.49 8.59
N THR A 206 15.20 -8.14 9.72
CA THR A 206 13.86 -8.66 10.03
C THR A 206 13.20 -7.79 11.09
N PHE A 207 11.93 -7.48 10.88
CA PHE A 207 11.12 -6.69 11.80
C PHE A 207 9.91 -7.50 12.27
N ARG A 208 9.46 -7.20 13.49
CA ARG A 208 8.21 -7.71 14.08
C ARG A 208 7.46 -6.55 14.70
N LEU A 209 6.19 -6.43 14.36
CA LEU A 209 5.25 -5.50 14.97
C LEU A 209 4.25 -6.27 15.81
N TYR A 210 4.02 -5.78 17.03
CA TYR A 210 3.29 -6.47 18.08
C TYR A 210 1.94 -5.83 18.36
N ALA A 211 0.98 -6.65 18.75
CA ALA A 211 -0.37 -6.26 19.13
C ALA A 211 -0.56 -6.15 20.66
N ASP A 212 0.51 -6.37 21.43
CA ASP A 212 0.51 -6.29 22.89
C ASP A 212 1.85 -5.79 23.43
N TYR A 213 1.80 -5.16 24.60
CA TYR A 213 2.99 -4.62 25.29
C TYR A 213 3.99 -5.69 25.72
N ASN A 214 3.55 -6.92 25.98
CA ASN A 214 4.44 -8.03 26.35
C ASN A 214 5.19 -8.60 25.13
N LYS A 215 4.91 -8.10 23.93
CA LYS A 215 5.54 -8.50 22.66
C LYS A 215 5.41 -10.00 22.38
N THR A 216 4.24 -10.57 22.68
CA THR A 216 3.96 -12.01 22.48
C THR A 216 3.11 -12.28 21.24
N ASN A 217 2.31 -11.32 20.79
CA ASN A 217 1.41 -11.43 19.64
C ASN A 217 1.93 -10.56 18.48
N VAL A 218 2.57 -11.21 17.50
CA VAL A 218 3.03 -10.56 16.28
C VAL A 218 1.89 -10.48 15.28
N PHE A 219 1.46 -9.27 14.92
CA PHE A 219 0.45 -9.10 13.87
C PHE A 219 1.07 -8.93 12.48
N TYR A 220 2.33 -8.52 12.41
CA TYR A 220 3.04 -8.38 11.15
C TYR A 220 4.54 -8.56 11.31
N THR A 221 5.16 -9.24 10.35
CA THR A 221 6.61 -9.47 10.29
C THR A 221 7.07 -9.51 8.84
N PHE A 222 8.25 -8.96 8.55
CA PHE A 222 8.83 -8.95 7.22
C PHE A 222 10.35 -8.88 7.31
N THR A 223 11.03 -9.26 6.22
CA THR A 223 12.49 -9.18 6.12
C THR A 223 12.89 -8.39 4.88
N LEU A 224 13.57 -7.26 5.09
CA LEU A 224 14.28 -6.55 4.02
C LEU A 224 15.54 -7.34 3.68
N GLN A 225 15.66 -7.76 2.43
CA GLN A 225 16.77 -8.57 1.93
C GLN A 225 17.75 -7.76 1.07
N ARG A 226 17.29 -6.65 0.48
CA ARG A 226 18.09 -5.77 -0.37
C ARG A 226 17.75 -4.32 -0.12
N TRP A 227 18.75 -3.44 -0.20
CA TRP A 227 18.59 -2.01 0.05
C TRP A 227 19.09 -1.19 -1.13
N TYR A 228 18.33 -0.15 -1.47
CA TYR A 228 18.58 0.71 -2.63
C TYR A 228 18.78 2.16 -2.19
N ILE A 229 19.67 2.86 -2.89
CA ILE A 229 19.93 4.28 -2.76
C ILE A 229 19.79 4.90 -4.15
N SER A 230 19.15 6.06 -4.25
CA SER A 230 19.02 6.82 -5.49
C SER A 230 19.63 8.21 -5.33
N PHE A 231 19.94 8.86 -6.45
CA PHE A 231 20.38 10.25 -6.51
C PHE A 231 19.31 11.10 -7.17
N LEU A 232 19.21 12.37 -6.74
CA LEU A 232 18.20 13.30 -7.22
C LEU A 232 18.43 13.82 -8.64
N GLU A 233 19.68 13.79 -9.10
CA GLU A 233 20.07 14.34 -10.39
C GLU A 233 20.60 13.24 -11.33
N PRO A 234 20.39 13.37 -12.65
CA PRO A 234 21.05 12.53 -13.64
C PRO A 234 22.57 12.52 -13.48
N SER A 235 23.20 11.37 -13.69
CA SER A 235 24.65 11.22 -13.54
C SER A 235 25.47 11.73 -14.72
N GLY A 236 24.82 12.02 -15.85
CA GLY A 236 25.47 12.45 -17.09
C GLY A 236 26.14 11.33 -17.91
N SER A 237 26.29 10.12 -17.36
CA SER A 237 26.76 8.91 -18.06
C SER A 237 26.69 7.68 -17.14
N TYR A 238 26.75 6.49 -17.74
CA TYR A 238 26.85 5.23 -17.00
C TYR A 238 28.15 5.12 -16.17
N THR A 239 29.29 5.58 -16.69
CA THR A 239 30.56 5.60 -15.92
C THR A 239 30.45 6.46 -14.66
N ASN A 240 29.76 7.61 -14.75
CA ASN A 240 29.50 8.43 -13.58
C ASN A 240 28.60 7.72 -12.57
N SER A 241 27.58 6.98 -13.02
CA SER A 241 26.74 6.15 -12.14
C SER A 241 27.54 5.10 -11.38
N ILE A 242 28.47 4.40 -12.06
CA ILE A 242 29.40 3.47 -11.39
C ILE A 242 30.20 4.19 -10.32
N ASN A 243 30.80 5.33 -10.65
CA ASN A 243 31.61 6.11 -9.72
C ASN A 243 30.81 6.61 -8.51
N LEU A 244 29.54 7.00 -8.71
CA LEU A 244 28.65 7.39 -7.64
C LEU A 244 28.37 6.22 -6.69
N CYS A 245 27.99 5.05 -7.22
CA CYS A 245 27.71 3.89 -6.39
C CYS A 245 28.95 3.40 -5.62
N ASN A 246 30.11 3.33 -6.30
CA ASN A 246 31.36 2.87 -5.69
C ASN A 246 31.90 3.80 -4.60
N LYS A 247 31.51 5.08 -4.60
CA LYS A 247 31.87 6.04 -3.55
C LYS A 247 31.05 5.86 -2.26
N LEU A 248 29.87 5.27 -2.35
CA LEU A 248 29.02 5.05 -1.18
C LEU A 248 29.68 4.03 -0.24
N THR A 249 29.67 4.34 1.05
CA THR A 249 30.10 3.40 2.08
C THR A 249 29.15 2.22 2.12
N GLY A 250 29.63 0.98 2.14
CA GLY A 250 28.79 -0.23 2.14
C GLY A 250 28.93 -1.13 0.91
N GLY A 251 29.76 -0.73 -0.06
CA GLY A 251 30.07 -1.56 -1.24
C GLY A 251 28.96 -1.55 -2.29
N TYR A 252 28.20 -0.45 -2.37
CA TYR A 252 27.10 -0.35 -3.32
C TYR A 252 27.58 -0.38 -4.77
N ARG A 253 26.70 -0.88 -5.64
CA ARG A 253 26.93 -0.97 -7.09
C ARG A 253 25.69 -0.58 -7.87
N VAL A 254 25.85 -0.31 -9.17
CA VAL A 254 24.70 -0.16 -10.07
C VAL A 254 23.93 -1.50 -10.13
N PRO A 255 22.59 -1.51 -10.00
CA PRO A 255 21.79 -2.72 -10.01
C PRO A 255 21.75 -3.38 -11.40
N LYS A 256 21.41 -4.66 -11.43
CA LYS A 256 20.97 -5.37 -12.64
C LYS A 256 19.50 -5.06 -12.92
N ILE A 257 19.02 -5.32 -14.13
CA ILE A 257 17.60 -5.14 -14.49
C ILE A 257 16.70 -5.96 -13.58
N ILE A 258 17.05 -7.23 -13.35
CA ILE A 258 16.30 -8.16 -12.47
C ILE A 258 16.24 -7.69 -11.01
N GLU A 259 17.04 -6.70 -10.61
CA GLU A 259 17.01 -6.09 -9.28
C GLU A 259 16.13 -4.82 -9.26
N LEU A 260 15.79 -4.26 -10.41
CA LEU A 260 14.89 -3.10 -10.52
C LEU A 260 13.46 -3.52 -10.87
N THR A 261 13.29 -4.47 -11.78
CA THR A 261 12.00 -4.88 -12.35
C THR A 261 11.93 -6.39 -12.57
N ASN A 262 10.73 -6.93 -12.76
CA ASN A 262 10.49 -8.30 -13.24
C ASN A 262 9.92 -8.37 -14.66
N SER A 263 9.87 -7.22 -15.37
CA SER A 263 9.48 -7.14 -16.78
C SER A 263 10.29 -8.10 -17.65
N ASN A 264 9.64 -8.71 -18.64
CA ASN A 264 10.25 -9.62 -19.61
C ASN A 264 9.89 -9.15 -21.04
N ARG A 265 10.62 -8.14 -21.49
CA ARG A 265 10.33 -7.35 -22.69
C ARG A 265 11.32 -7.66 -23.82
N ASP A 266 11.02 -8.71 -24.58
CA ASP A 266 11.83 -9.08 -25.75
C ASP A 266 11.60 -8.12 -26.94
N TYR A 267 10.35 -7.70 -27.14
CA TYR A 267 9.93 -6.69 -28.11
C TYR A 267 9.05 -5.64 -27.45
N ASP A 268 9.08 -4.41 -27.97
CA ASP A 268 8.13 -3.38 -27.57
C ASP A 268 6.78 -3.48 -28.30
N LYS A 269 5.84 -2.60 -27.92
CA LYS A 269 4.50 -2.52 -28.54
C LYS A 269 4.49 -2.19 -30.04
N ASN A 270 5.59 -1.67 -30.58
CA ASN A 270 5.77 -1.36 -32.00
C ASN A 270 6.59 -2.43 -32.73
N ASN A 271 6.81 -3.59 -32.09
CA ASN A 271 7.60 -4.71 -32.60
C ASN A 271 9.09 -4.38 -32.81
N ILE A 272 9.63 -3.41 -32.06
CA ILE A 272 11.06 -3.11 -32.01
C ILE A 272 11.72 -4.09 -31.05
N TYR A 273 12.81 -4.70 -31.50
CA TYR A 273 13.59 -5.63 -30.70
C TYR A 273 14.31 -4.93 -29.55
N ILE A 274 14.08 -5.41 -28.32
CA ILE A 274 14.74 -4.96 -27.08
C ILE A 274 15.68 -6.06 -26.58
N GLY A 275 15.35 -7.34 -26.79
CA GLY A 275 16.20 -8.48 -26.47
C GLY A 275 16.26 -8.87 -25.00
N TRP A 276 15.40 -8.32 -24.16
CA TRP A 276 15.36 -8.66 -22.74
C TRP A 276 14.41 -9.83 -22.46
N ASN A 277 14.98 -11.02 -22.23
CA ASN A 277 14.25 -12.27 -21.97
C ASN A 277 14.62 -12.96 -20.63
N ASN A 278 15.34 -12.25 -19.75
CA ASN A 278 15.77 -12.74 -18.42
C ASN A 278 14.81 -12.32 -17.29
N GLY A 279 13.68 -11.69 -17.61
CA GLY A 279 12.63 -11.36 -16.65
C GLY A 279 11.78 -12.57 -16.26
N ILE A 280 10.65 -12.33 -15.58
CA ILE A 280 9.75 -13.43 -15.20
C ILE A 280 8.95 -13.87 -16.45
N PRO A 281 8.93 -15.17 -16.79
CA PRO A 281 8.11 -15.68 -17.89
C PRO A 281 6.63 -15.29 -17.75
N GLY A 282 6.03 -14.77 -18.83
CA GLY A 282 4.64 -14.34 -18.86
C GLY A 282 4.37 -12.95 -18.26
N VAL A 283 5.37 -12.27 -17.71
CA VAL A 283 5.34 -10.82 -17.48
C VAL A 283 5.76 -10.16 -18.80
N LYS A 284 5.02 -9.16 -19.29
CA LYS A 284 5.30 -8.52 -20.60
C LYS A 284 6.14 -7.26 -20.42
N GLU A 285 5.76 -6.19 -21.09
CA GLU A 285 6.46 -4.90 -21.14
C GLU A 285 6.60 -4.24 -19.76
N GLN A 286 5.54 -4.25 -18.95
CA GLN A 286 5.50 -3.62 -17.64
C GLN A 286 5.76 -4.65 -16.54
N TYR A 287 6.23 -4.21 -15.37
CA TYR A 287 6.37 -5.10 -14.23
C TYR A 287 5.03 -5.74 -13.85
N ARG A 288 5.09 -6.89 -13.17
CA ARG A 288 3.97 -7.44 -12.38
C ARG A 288 4.17 -7.07 -10.92
N ARG A 289 3.13 -6.55 -10.25
CA ARG A 289 3.18 -6.29 -8.80
C ARG A 289 3.36 -7.60 -8.03
N MET A 290 4.50 -7.75 -7.36
CA MET A 290 4.82 -8.90 -6.51
C MET A 290 6.06 -8.64 -5.66
N ILE A 291 6.27 -9.45 -4.61
CA ILE A 291 7.53 -9.49 -3.88
C ILE A 291 8.64 -10.13 -4.73
N SER A 292 9.88 -9.69 -4.49
CA SER A 292 11.06 -10.34 -5.03
C SER A 292 11.27 -11.69 -4.37
N TYR A 293 11.79 -12.64 -5.13
CA TYR A 293 12.11 -13.99 -4.65
C TYR A 293 13.35 -14.52 -5.35
N LYS A 294 13.93 -15.61 -4.86
CA LYS A 294 14.99 -16.32 -5.57
C LYS A 294 14.37 -17.48 -6.35
N ASN A 295 14.72 -17.61 -7.63
CA ASN A 295 14.38 -18.80 -8.40
C ASN A 295 15.22 -20.02 -7.95
N ASP A 296 14.98 -21.18 -8.57
CA ASP A 296 15.66 -22.43 -8.25
C ASP A 296 17.18 -22.37 -8.41
N SER A 297 17.67 -21.48 -9.26
CA SER A 297 19.11 -21.22 -9.46
C SER A 297 19.69 -20.21 -8.46
N GLY A 298 18.90 -19.77 -7.47
CA GLY A 298 19.31 -18.78 -6.48
C GLY A 298 19.39 -17.34 -7.00
N THR A 299 18.92 -17.09 -8.23
CA THR A 299 18.91 -15.76 -8.85
C THR A 299 17.71 -14.96 -8.38
N TRP A 300 17.93 -13.71 -8.01
CA TRP A 300 16.86 -12.79 -7.66
C TRP A 300 15.95 -12.53 -8.86
N MET A 301 14.65 -12.68 -8.64
CA MET A 301 13.58 -12.36 -9.59
C MET A 301 12.70 -11.29 -8.95
N GLY A 302 12.57 -10.16 -9.62
CA GLY A 302 11.85 -9.00 -9.09
C GLY A 302 12.76 -8.01 -8.39
N GLY A 303 12.24 -6.79 -8.27
CA GLY A 303 13.03 -5.63 -7.89
C GLY A 303 12.19 -4.55 -7.24
N LEU A 304 12.87 -3.47 -6.87
CA LEU A 304 12.27 -2.38 -6.11
C LEU A 304 10.97 -1.86 -6.75
N PHE A 305 10.93 -1.67 -8.07
CA PHE A 305 9.76 -1.10 -8.75
C PHE A 305 8.59 -2.08 -8.79
N ALA A 306 8.85 -3.38 -8.97
CA ALA A 306 7.83 -4.42 -8.95
C ALA A 306 7.16 -4.58 -7.57
N GLU A 307 7.89 -4.31 -6.49
CA GLU A 307 7.39 -4.35 -5.11
C GLU A 307 6.68 -3.06 -4.69
N TRP A 308 7.31 -1.91 -4.94
CA TRP A 308 6.91 -0.63 -4.36
C TRP A 308 6.07 0.21 -5.30
N GLY A 309 6.22 0.02 -6.61
CA GLY A 309 5.51 0.74 -7.65
C GLY A 309 6.37 1.91 -8.11
N SER A 310 5.73 2.99 -8.54
CA SER A 310 6.44 4.27 -8.72
C SER A 310 7.03 4.72 -7.38
N VAL A 311 8.36 4.75 -7.31
CA VAL A 311 9.09 5.14 -6.09
C VAL A 311 9.38 6.64 -6.01
N THR A 312 8.86 7.43 -6.95
CA THR A 312 9.23 8.84 -7.11
C THR A 312 8.91 9.69 -5.88
N ASN A 313 9.58 10.82 -5.76
CA ASN A 313 9.39 11.82 -4.73
C ASN A 313 8.29 12.84 -5.09
N SER A 314 7.41 12.47 -6.02
CA SER A 314 6.19 13.24 -6.24
C SER A 314 5.33 13.21 -4.97
N HIS A 315 4.57 14.28 -4.74
CA HIS A 315 3.72 14.44 -3.55
C HIS A 315 2.72 13.28 -3.37
N ASN A 316 2.28 12.66 -4.48
CA ASN A 316 1.32 11.56 -4.46
C ASN A 316 1.96 10.17 -4.28
N ASP A 317 3.29 10.09 -4.36
CA ASP A 317 4.06 8.86 -4.25
C ASP A 317 4.82 8.82 -2.90
N TYR A 318 6.11 9.13 -2.91
CA TYR A 318 7.01 9.10 -1.76
C TYR A 318 7.74 10.42 -1.59
N GLU A 319 7.03 11.51 -1.28
CA GLU A 319 7.52 12.90 -1.23
C GLU A 319 8.92 13.11 -0.63
N ASN A 320 9.31 12.31 0.36
CA ASN A 320 10.60 12.43 1.05
C ASN A 320 11.69 11.46 0.53
N SER A 321 11.44 10.70 -0.53
CA SER A 321 12.38 9.71 -1.08
C SER A 321 13.48 10.38 -1.89
N GLU A 322 14.60 9.67 -2.09
CA GLU A 322 15.72 10.11 -2.94
C GLU A 322 15.52 9.73 -4.42
N TRP A 323 14.30 9.38 -4.81
CA TRP A 323 13.95 8.94 -6.16
C TRP A 323 13.23 10.08 -6.87
N PRO A 324 13.88 10.85 -7.75
CA PRO A 324 13.24 12.03 -8.34
C PRO A 324 12.08 11.66 -9.28
N ASP A 325 10.99 12.44 -9.26
CA ASP A 325 10.00 12.49 -10.35
C ASP A 325 10.57 13.24 -11.56
N TYR A 326 11.75 12.81 -12.01
CA TYR A 326 12.41 13.38 -13.17
C TYR A 326 11.67 12.96 -14.43
N ARG A 327 11.38 13.93 -15.31
CA ARG A 327 10.70 13.69 -16.57
C ARG A 327 11.70 13.89 -17.70
N ASP A 328 12.20 12.79 -18.23
CA ASP A 328 12.98 12.81 -19.46
C ASP A 328 12.16 13.52 -20.57
N PRO A 329 12.72 14.51 -21.28
CA PRO A 329 11.99 15.33 -22.24
C PRO A 329 11.50 14.56 -23.47
N TYR A 330 12.05 13.37 -23.75
CA TYR A 330 11.67 12.54 -24.90
C TYR A 330 10.68 11.45 -24.53
N PHE A 331 10.83 10.87 -23.35
CA PHE A 331 10.04 9.70 -22.93
C PHE A 331 9.01 10.01 -21.84
N ASP A 332 9.05 11.21 -21.24
CA ASP A 332 8.29 11.58 -20.04
C ASP A 332 8.36 10.47 -18.98
N ALA A 333 9.58 9.98 -18.71
CA ALA A 333 9.85 8.84 -17.85
C ALA A 333 11.05 9.10 -16.92
N SER A 334 11.10 8.36 -15.80
CA SER A 334 12.19 8.42 -14.83
C SER A 334 13.07 7.18 -15.01
N ILE A 335 14.06 7.29 -15.89
CA ILE A 335 14.82 6.14 -16.40
C ILE A 335 16.12 5.96 -15.61
N TYR A 336 16.37 4.74 -15.16
CA TYR A 336 17.53 4.36 -14.35
C TYR A 336 18.48 3.44 -15.10
N TRP A 337 19.78 3.67 -14.91
CA TRP A 337 20.83 2.77 -15.41
C TRP A 337 20.77 1.38 -14.79
N SER A 338 21.10 0.37 -15.59
CA SER A 338 21.41 -0.98 -15.11
C SER A 338 22.84 -1.37 -15.52
N SER A 339 23.38 -2.37 -14.84
CA SER A 339 24.70 -2.93 -15.14
C SER A 339 24.69 -4.00 -16.25
N ASP A 340 23.51 -4.37 -16.75
CA ASP A 340 23.39 -5.33 -17.84
C ASP A 340 23.68 -4.66 -19.19
N ILE A 341 24.61 -5.25 -19.94
CA ILE A 341 25.03 -4.75 -21.25
C ILE A 341 24.11 -5.34 -22.32
N PHE A 342 23.50 -4.49 -23.14
CA PHE A 342 22.74 -4.89 -24.32
C PHE A 342 23.68 -5.18 -25.49
N TYR A 343 24.59 -4.25 -25.76
CA TYR A 343 25.54 -4.36 -26.85
C TYR A 343 26.88 -3.75 -26.46
N LYS A 344 27.94 -4.53 -26.64
CA LYS A 344 29.31 -4.07 -26.45
C LYS A 344 29.93 -3.69 -27.79
N SER A 345 30.36 -2.45 -27.94
CA SER A 345 30.94 -2.01 -29.22
C SER A 345 32.30 -2.68 -29.47
N ARG A 346 32.54 -2.98 -30.75
CA ARG A 346 33.81 -3.57 -31.22
C ARG A 346 34.75 -2.53 -31.83
N TYR A 347 34.30 -1.28 -31.99
CA TYR A 347 35.08 -0.23 -32.63
C TYR A 347 35.65 0.74 -31.58
N PRO A 348 36.94 1.09 -31.64
CA PRO A 348 37.52 2.09 -30.74
C PRO A 348 36.82 3.44 -30.87
N GLY A 349 36.31 3.96 -29.74
CA GLY A 349 35.64 5.26 -29.66
C GLY A 349 34.10 5.18 -29.66
N ASP A 350 33.54 4.06 -30.11
CA ASP A 350 32.10 3.82 -30.04
C ASP A 350 31.67 3.47 -28.61
N LYS A 351 30.41 3.80 -28.31
CA LYS A 351 29.81 3.65 -26.98
C LYS A 351 29.13 2.30 -26.83
N ASP A 352 29.31 1.70 -25.66
CA ASP A 352 28.51 0.54 -25.27
C ASP A 352 27.04 0.96 -25.09
N THR A 353 26.13 0.04 -25.35
CA THR A 353 24.69 0.21 -25.09
C THR A 353 24.31 -0.65 -23.90
N LEU A 354 23.71 -0.02 -22.91
CA LEU A 354 23.23 -0.67 -21.69
C LEU A 354 21.72 -0.78 -21.69
N TYR A 355 21.24 -1.73 -20.91
CA TYR A 355 19.85 -1.73 -20.55
C TYR A 355 19.53 -0.70 -19.47
N VAL A 356 18.30 -0.21 -19.49
CA VAL A 356 17.77 0.80 -18.57
C VAL A 356 16.35 0.45 -18.15
N VAL A 357 15.89 0.99 -17.03
CA VAL A 357 14.56 0.67 -16.48
C VAL A 357 13.83 1.95 -16.08
N ASP A 358 12.59 2.11 -16.57
CA ASP A 358 11.68 3.14 -16.07
C ASP A 358 11.16 2.78 -14.67
N SER A 359 11.28 3.70 -13.70
CA SER A 359 10.86 3.46 -12.31
C SER A 359 9.34 3.45 -12.11
N ARG A 360 8.58 4.00 -13.05
CA ARG A 360 7.11 4.12 -12.91
C ARG A 360 6.40 2.84 -13.29
N TRP A 361 6.79 2.26 -14.43
CA TRP A 361 6.16 1.06 -14.99
C TRP A 361 7.06 -0.18 -15.00
N GLY A 362 8.34 -0.04 -14.64
CA GLY A 362 9.34 -1.11 -14.72
C GLY A 362 9.68 -1.53 -16.14
N VAL A 363 9.43 -0.67 -17.13
CA VAL A 363 9.67 -0.97 -18.53
C VAL A 363 11.16 -0.98 -18.81
N VAL A 364 11.63 -2.04 -19.46
CA VAL A 364 13.04 -2.20 -19.85
C VAL A 364 13.28 -1.54 -21.20
N GLY A 365 14.33 -0.74 -21.32
CA GLY A 365 14.80 -0.15 -22.57
C GLY A 365 16.30 -0.30 -22.74
N THR A 366 16.86 0.34 -23.76
CA THR A 366 18.30 0.33 -24.06
C THR A 366 18.81 1.71 -24.44
N ARG A 367 20.03 2.05 -24.05
CA ARG A 367 20.64 3.34 -24.40
C ARG A 367 22.18 3.32 -24.38
N ALA A 368 22.79 4.18 -25.20
CA ALA A 368 24.23 4.39 -25.20
C ALA A 368 24.72 4.94 -23.86
N GLU A 369 25.89 4.48 -23.40
CA GLU A 369 26.44 4.75 -22.06
C GLU A 369 26.73 6.22 -21.75
N ASP A 370 26.74 7.09 -22.76
CA ASP A 370 26.99 8.53 -22.66
C ASP A 370 25.71 9.38 -22.63
N GLU A 371 24.53 8.75 -22.56
CA GLU A 371 23.27 9.45 -22.30
C GLU A 371 23.33 10.23 -20.98
N ARG A 372 22.88 11.48 -21.02
CA ARG A 372 23.08 12.45 -19.94
C ARG A 372 21.90 12.57 -18.99
N LEU A 373 20.72 12.16 -19.43
CA LEU A 373 19.46 12.43 -18.74
C LEU A 373 19.02 11.30 -17.79
N TYR A 374 19.79 10.21 -17.72
CA TYR A 374 19.39 9.02 -16.96
C TYR A 374 19.91 9.03 -15.53
N LEU A 375 19.07 8.50 -14.65
CA LEU A 375 19.22 8.52 -13.20
C LEU A 375 20.07 7.35 -12.71
N THR A 376 20.58 7.50 -11.48
CA THR A 376 21.39 6.49 -10.82
C THR A 376 20.66 5.90 -9.63
N ALA A 377 20.54 4.58 -9.63
CA ALA A 377 20.22 3.79 -8.46
C ALA A 377 21.44 2.93 -8.13
N CYS A 378 21.63 2.67 -6.83
CA CYS A 378 22.66 1.81 -6.31
C CYS A 378 22.02 0.80 -5.37
N ILE A 379 22.52 -0.43 -5.40
CA ILE A 379 22.06 -1.52 -4.54
C ILE A 379 23.24 -2.06 -3.73
N THR A 380 22.95 -2.53 -2.52
CA THR A 380 23.89 -3.29 -1.71
C THR A 380 24.40 -4.54 -2.46
N PRO A 381 25.64 -5.02 -2.19
CA PRO A 381 26.26 -6.17 -2.86
C PRO A 381 25.33 -7.38 -3.07
#